data_AF-A0A383D116-F1
#
_entry.id   AF-A0A383D116-F1
#
_cell.length_a   1.000
_cell.length_b   1.000
_cell.length_c   1.000
_cell.angle_alpha   90.00
_cell.angle_beta   90.00
_cell.angle_gamma   90.00
#
_symmetry.space_group_name_H-M   'P 1'
#
loop_
_entity.id
_entity.type
_entity.pdbx_description
1 polymer ?
#
loop_
_entity_poly.entity_id
_entity_poly.type
_entity_poly.pdbx_seq_one_letter_code
_entity_poly.pdbx_strand_id
1 'polypeptide(L)'
;VSKEVAKYLTRADPVLGRFIKKYEPVTLTPNNRITLFEALVKSVIGQQLSGKAAGSILSKLKDQVGGKKPISPEKILGTPFGKIRGAGVSESKARTIVALA
;
A
#
# COMPACT_ATOMS: atom_id res chain seq x y z
N VAL A 1 -4.18 14.38 -9.17
CA VAL A 1 -3.90 14.84 -10.54
C VAL A 1 -3.75 16.34 -10.48
N SER A 2 -2.57 16.87 -10.81
CA SER A 2 -2.37 18.32 -10.84
C SER A 2 -3.21 18.95 -11.96
N LYS A 3 -3.48 20.26 -11.90
CA LYS A 3 -4.24 20.97 -12.94
C LYS A 3 -3.58 20.84 -14.30
N GLU A 4 -2.26 20.79 -14.34
CA GLU A 4 -1.43 20.64 -15.53
C GLU A 4 -1.64 19.25 -16.15
N VAL A 5 -1.60 18.18 -15.35
CA VAL A 5 -1.86 16.81 -15.81
C VAL A 5 -3.30 16.67 -16.30
N ALA A 6 -4.29 17.21 -15.57
CA ALA A 6 -5.69 17.17 -15.99
C ALA A 6 -5.91 17.88 -17.34
N LYS A 7 -5.27 19.04 -17.53
CA LYS A 7 -5.32 19.80 -18.79
C LYS A 7 -4.66 19.05 -19.94
N TYR A 8 -3.51 18.42 -19.71
CA TYR A 8 -2.85 17.58 -20.69
C TYR A 8 -3.74 16.41 -21.12
N LEU A 9 -4.24 15.62 -20.15
CA LEU A 9 -5.09 14.46 -20.42
C LEU A 9 -6.39 14.83 -21.15
N THR A 10 -7.02 15.94 -20.78
CA THR A 10 -8.24 16.43 -21.43
C THR A 10 -8.02 16.82 -22.89
N ARG A 11 -6.82 17.29 -23.24
CA ARG A 11 -6.45 17.65 -24.62
C ARG A 11 -6.05 16.43 -25.45
N ALA A 12 -5.35 15.48 -24.82
CA ALA A 12 -4.85 14.29 -25.49
C ALA A 12 -5.95 13.26 -25.80
N ASP A 13 -6.96 13.14 -24.93
CA ASP A 13 -8.06 12.18 -25.09
C ASP A 13 -9.42 12.83 -24.77
N PRO A 14 -10.29 13.06 -25.78
CA PRO A 14 -11.61 13.65 -25.58
C PRO A 14 -12.58 12.81 -24.74
N VAL A 15 -12.47 11.47 -24.76
CA VAL A 15 -13.30 10.56 -23.95
C VAL A 15 -12.92 10.70 -22.49
N LEU A 16 -11.62 10.60 -22.19
CA LEU A 16 -11.08 10.83 -20.85
C LEU A 16 -11.33 12.27 -20.38
N GLY A 17 -11.22 13.25 -21.29
CA GLY A 17 -11.50 14.65 -21.01
C GLY A 17 -12.94 14.92 -20.58
N ARG A 18 -13.93 14.24 -21.17
CA ARG A 18 -15.33 14.32 -20.70
C ARG A 18 -15.46 13.76 -19.28
N PHE A 19 -14.76 12.67 -18.96
CA PHE A 19 -14.76 12.08 -17.63
C PHE A 19 -14.11 13.01 -16.59
N ILE A 20 -12.92 13.56 -16.89
CA ILE A 20 -12.21 14.50 -16.01
C ILE A 20 -13.00 15.80 -15.80
N LYS A 21 -13.76 16.27 -16.78
CA LYS A 21 -14.65 17.44 -16.59
C LYS A 21 -15.88 17.12 -15.74
N LYS A 22 -16.35 15.88 -15.79
CA LYS A 22 -17.53 15.43 -15.02
C LYS A 22 -17.22 15.22 -13.55
N TYR A 23 -16.00 14.79 -13.22
CA TYR A 23 -15.59 14.50 -11.85
C TYR A 23 -14.45 15.43 -11.43
N GLU A 24 -14.57 16.09 -10.28
CA GLU A 24 -13.49 16.95 -9.79
C GLU A 24 -12.15 16.20 -9.70
N PRO A 25 -11.01 16.85 -10.04
CA PRO A 25 -9.71 16.20 -9.99
C PRO A 25 -9.41 15.64 -8.60
N VAL A 26 -9.15 14.34 -8.50
CA VAL A 26 -8.70 13.72 -7.25
C VAL A 26 -7.26 14.12 -6.97
N THR A 27 -6.97 14.60 -5.77
CA THR A 27 -5.59 14.86 -5.34
C THR A 27 -4.92 13.54 -4.97
N LEU A 28 -3.81 13.22 -5.64
CA LEU A 28 -2.94 12.11 -5.26
C LEU A 28 -1.82 12.69 -4.42
N THR A 29 -1.81 12.41 -3.12
CA THR A 29 -0.75 12.82 -2.22
C THR A 29 0.09 11.60 -1.81
N PRO A 30 1.43 11.70 -1.87
CA PRO A 30 2.29 10.70 -1.27
C PRO A 30 1.99 10.53 0.22
N ASN A 31 2.01 9.29 0.70
CA ASN A 31 1.87 9.03 2.13
C ASN A 31 3.21 9.18 2.84
N ASN A 32 3.52 10.39 3.30
CA ASN A 32 4.78 10.71 3.98
C ASN A 32 4.83 10.21 5.44
N ARG A 33 3.83 9.45 5.91
CA ARG A 33 3.76 8.94 7.29
C ARG A 33 4.37 7.54 7.45
N ILE A 34 4.80 6.91 6.37
CA ILE A 34 5.35 5.55 6.36
C ILE A 34 6.72 5.54 5.68
N THR A 35 7.54 4.55 6.02
CA THR A 35 8.82 4.30 5.36
C THR A 35 8.61 3.70 3.96
N LEU A 36 9.63 3.77 3.10
CA LEU A 36 9.61 3.09 1.80
C LEU A 36 9.44 1.56 1.97
N PHE A 37 10.10 0.98 2.96
CA PHE A 37 9.95 -0.44 3.29
C PHE A 37 8.50 -0.78 3.65
N GLU A 38 7.86 -0.02 4.53
CA GLU A 38 6.46 -0.25 4.88
C GLU A 38 5.53 -0.06 3.65
N ALA A 39 5.83 0.90 2.76
CA ALA A 39 5.08 1.07 1.52
C ALA A 39 5.15 -0.17 0.63
N LEU A 40 6.31 -0.82 0.53
CA LEU A 40 6.48 -2.09 -0.18
C LEU A 40 5.71 -3.23 0.49
N VAL A 41 5.83 -3.36 1.83
CA VAL A 41 5.06 -4.37 2.59
C VAL A 41 3.56 -4.19 2.39
N LYS A 42 3.05 -2.95 2.48
CA LYS A 42 1.65 -2.62 2.20
C LYS A 42 1.24 -2.99 0.77
N SER A 43 2.11 -2.75 -0.20
CA SER A 43 1.87 -3.09 -1.61
C SER A 43 1.75 -4.59 -1.81
N VAL A 44 2.66 -5.39 -1.23
CA VAL A 44 2.61 -6.86 -1.27
C VAL A 44 1.34 -7.38 -0.60
N ILE A 45 0.99 -6.87 0.58
CA ILE A 45 -0.25 -7.24 1.29
C ILE A 45 -1.48 -6.96 0.43
N GLY A 46 -1.54 -5.77 -0.20
CA GLY A 46 -2.69 -5.30 -0.97
C GLY A 46 -2.98 -6.06 -2.27
N GLN A 47 -2.02 -6.84 -2.79
CA GLN A 47 -2.23 -7.60 -4.03
C GLN A 47 -3.47 -8.49 -3.95
N GLN A 48 -4.35 -8.38 -4.95
CA GLN A 48 -5.58 -9.19 -5.06
C GLN A 48 -6.56 -9.05 -3.88
N LEU A 49 -6.47 -7.98 -3.08
CA LEU A 49 -7.36 -7.72 -1.95
C LEU A 49 -8.07 -6.38 -2.08
N SER A 50 -9.26 -6.28 -1.49
CA SER A 50 -9.91 -4.98 -1.28
C SER A 50 -9.09 -4.13 -0.30
N GLY A 51 -9.21 -2.80 -0.39
CA GLY A 51 -8.54 -1.89 0.52
C GLY A 51 -8.86 -2.15 2.00
N LYS A 52 -10.11 -2.54 2.30
CA LYS A 52 -10.55 -2.90 3.66
C LYS A 52 -9.85 -4.16 4.18
N ALA A 53 -9.78 -5.22 3.35
CA ALA A 53 -9.11 -6.47 3.72
C ALA A 53 -7.60 -6.25 3.93
N ALA A 54 -6.95 -5.55 2.98
CA ALA A 54 -5.53 -5.21 3.07
C ALA A 54 -5.22 -4.36 4.31
N GLY A 55 -6.06 -3.38 4.64
CA GLY A 55 -5.93 -2.55 5.83
C GLY A 55 -6.01 -3.35 7.13
N SER A 56 -6.93 -4.31 7.21
CA SER A 56 -7.07 -5.18 8.38
C SER A 56 -5.83 -6.06 8.60
N ILE A 57 -5.31 -6.67 7.53
CA ILE A 57 -4.10 -7.50 7.60
C ILE A 57 -2.88 -6.64 7.98
N LEU A 58 -2.72 -5.46 7.38
CA LEU A 58 -1.61 -4.56 7.69
C LEU A 58 -1.63 -4.11 9.16
N SER A 59 -2.80 -3.81 9.71
CA SER A 59 -2.95 -3.45 11.13
C SER A 59 -2.51 -4.61 12.04
N LYS A 60 -3.02 -5.83 11.78
CA LYS A 60 -2.63 -7.02 12.56
C LYS A 60 -1.14 -7.31 12.47
N LEU A 61 -0.55 -7.16 11.28
CA LEU A 61 0.89 -7.35 11.09
C LEU A 61 1.68 -6.33 11.92
N LYS A 62 1.30 -5.04 11.89
CA LYS A 62 1.92 -4.00 12.71
C LYS A 62 1.89 -4.36 14.19
N ASP A 63 0.74 -4.80 14.70
CA ASP A 63 0.58 -5.20 16.10
C ASP A 63 1.52 -6.35 16.48
N GLN A 64 1.75 -7.31 15.56
CA GLN A 64 2.65 -8.44 15.80
C GLN A 64 4.15 -8.11 15.74
N VAL A 65 4.55 -7.13 14.91
CA VAL A 65 5.97 -6.81 14.64
C VAL A 65 6.48 -5.62 15.47
N GLY A 66 5.67 -5.05 16.36
CA GLY A 66 6.09 -3.96 17.26
C GLY A 66 5.19 -2.72 17.31
N GLY A 67 3.90 -2.86 16.97
CA GLY A 67 2.84 -1.89 17.27
C GLY A 67 2.87 -0.58 16.49
N LYS A 68 2.80 0.55 17.21
CA LYS A 68 2.52 1.90 16.65
C LYS A 68 3.59 2.48 15.71
N LYS A 69 4.80 1.91 15.70
CA LYS A 69 5.89 2.39 14.83
C LYS A 69 5.75 1.80 13.42
N PRO A 70 6.29 2.46 12.39
CA PRO A 70 6.40 1.87 11.07
C PRO A 70 7.03 0.47 11.08
N ILE A 71 6.64 -0.35 10.11
CA ILE A 71 7.27 -1.66 9.89
C ILE A 71 8.70 -1.41 9.38
N SER A 72 9.68 -2.10 9.96
CA SER A 72 11.08 -2.05 9.53
C SER A 72 11.60 -3.44 9.19
N PRO A 73 12.66 -3.56 8.37
CA PRO A 73 13.27 -4.85 8.03
C PRO A 73 13.65 -5.67 9.26
N GLU A 74 14.28 -5.04 10.25
CA GLU A 74 14.80 -5.71 11.46
C GLU A 74 13.67 -6.33 12.29
N LYS A 75 12.51 -5.67 12.33
CA LYS A 75 11.33 -6.19 13.01
C LYS A 75 10.74 -7.39 12.28
N ILE A 76 10.74 -7.39 10.94
CA ILE A 76 10.29 -8.54 10.15
C ILE A 76 11.22 -9.73 10.39
N LEU A 77 12.54 -9.52 10.29
CA LEU A 77 13.54 -10.57 10.51
C LEU A 77 13.53 -11.08 11.96
N GLY A 78 13.25 -10.22 12.93
CA GLY A 78 13.10 -10.59 14.35
C GLY A 78 11.74 -11.22 14.71
N THR A 79 10.77 -11.25 13.81
CA THR A 79 9.44 -11.82 14.06
C THR A 79 9.36 -13.24 13.51
N PRO A 80 8.96 -14.25 14.31
CA PRO A 80 8.77 -15.61 13.80
C PRO A 80 7.82 -15.65 12.60
N PHE A 81 8.18 -16.39 11.54
CA PHE A 81 7.39 -16.49 10.31
C PHE A 81 5.91 -16.86 10.56
N GLY A 82 5.66 -17.75 11.52
CA GLY A 82 4.30 -18.13 11.93
C GLY A 82 3.47 -16.97 12.47
N LYS A 83 4.09 -15.99 13.18
CA LYS A 83 3.38 -14.78 13.60
C LYS A 83 2.98 -13.96 12.39
N ILE A 84 3.91 -13.69 11.45
CA ILE A 84 3.63 -12.96 10.20
C ILE A 84 2.43 -13.57 9.45
N ARG A 85 2.40 -14.90 9.32
CA ARG A 85 1.26 -15.63 8.73
C ARG A 85 -0.03 -15.45 9.54
N GLY A 86 0.06 -15.48 10.87
CA GLY A 86 -1.05 -15.27 11.81
C GLY A 86 -1.73 -13.90 11.69
N ALA A 87 -1.09 -12.87 11.11
CA ALA A 87 -1.77 -11.62 10.75
C ALA A 87 -2.78 -11.76 9.59
N GLY A 88 -2.82 -12.91 8.91
CA GLY A 88 -3.61 -13.14 7.71
C GLY A 88 -2.85 -12.90 6.40
N VAL A 89 -1.53 -12.70 6.47
CA VAL A 89 -0.66 -12.60 5.30
C VAL A 89 -0.51 -13.98 4.68
N SER A 90 -0.81 -14.18 3.38
CA SER A 90 -0.62 -15.47 2.68
C SER A 90 0.83 -15.97 2.76
N GLU A 91 1.07 -17.26 2.50
CA GLU A 91 2.43 -17.79 2.57
C GLU A 91 3.37 -17.14 1.55
N SER A 92 2.91 -17.01 0.30
CA SER A 92 3.66 -16.35 -0.76
C SER A 92 4.05 -14.92 -0.38
N LYS A 93 3.09 -14.13 0.13
CA LYS A 93 3.33 -12.75 0.56
C LYS A 93 4.25 -12.66 1.77
N ALA A 94 4.12 -13.57 2.74
CA ALA A 94 4.99 -13.60 3.91
C ALA A 94 6.44 -13.88 3.50
N ARG A 95 6.67 -14.84 2.59
CA ARG A 95 8.01 -15.11 2.03
C ARG A 95 8.58 -13.90 1.31
N THR A 96 7.78 -13.22 0.48
CA THR A 96 8.21 -11.99 -0.19
C THR A 96 8.56 -10.88 0.81
N ILE A 97 7.74 -10.67 1.84
CA ILE A 97 8.00 -9.64 2.86
C ILE A 97 9.30 -9.91 3.62
N VAL A 98 9.57 -11.18 3.96
CA VAL A 98 10.84 -11.57 4.60
C VAL A 98 12.02 -11.42 3.64
N ALA A 99 11.85 -11.74 2.35
CA ALA A 99 12.92 -11.57 1.35
C ALA A 99 13.22 -10.09 1.01
N LEU A 100 12.25 -9.19 1.23
CA LEU A 100 12.45 -7.74 1.12
C LEU A 100 13.21 -7.15 2.33
N ALA A 101 13.18 -7.84 3.47
CA ALA A 101 13.76 -7.40 4.73
C ALA A 101 15.23 -7.80 4.84
#